data_AF-A0A938YNI0-F1
#
_entry.id   AF-A0A938YNI0-F1
#
_cell.length_a   1.000
_cell.length_b   1.000
_cell.length_c   1.000
_cell.angle_alpha   90.00
_cell.angle_beta   90.00
_cell.angle_gamma   90.00
#
_symmetry.space_group_name_H-M   'P 1'
#
loop_
_entity.id
_entity.type
_entity.pdbx_description
1 polymer ?
#
loop_
_entity_poly.entity_id
_entity_poly.type
_entity_poly.pdbx_seq_one_letter_code
_entity_poly.pdbx_strand_id
1 'polypeptide(L)'
;MNKRGFAAKPLFFQRLFGKRQKGFFCFLIVLAAIAIEAGLLENAAEAERVIGRGRAIAFEAESAALARTLIEDSLDSAIKSELKEGIALNLEPGEIRERANRKIVLLFQRIEEAFNEGISARFYSEQGKIDETFLNKNSKVNVIRVRGKSVKAEYSYTGGLLKNNRVFAEISGKNARMLFTIPIGYTVSETALEMETIAGGN
;
A
#
# COMPACT_ATOMS: atom_id res chain seq x y z
N MET A 1 85.81 68.43 -4.77
CA MET A 1 85.54 67.43 -3.71
C MET A 1 84.08 67.02 -3.81
N ASN A 2 83.77 65.84 -4.36
CA ASN A 2 83.36 64.62 -3.63
C ASN A 2 82.25 64.91 -2.59
N LYS A 3 81.04 64.30 -2.63
CA LYS A 3 80.72 62.89 -2.89
C LYS A 3 79.30 62.71 -3.46
N ARG A 4 79.16 61.73 -4.36
CA ARG A 4 77.91 61.05 -4.72
C ARG A 4 77.36 60.32 -3.50
N GLY A 5 76.05 60.40 -3.26
CA GLY A 5 75.32 59.56 -2.31
C GLY A 5 74.22 58.78 -3.03
N PHE A 6 74.58 57.65 -3.63
CA PHE A 6 73.64 56.59 -4.00
C PHE A 6 73.54 55.64 -2.78
N ALA A 7 72.33 55.38 -2.28
CA ALA A 7 72.09 54.19 -1.46
C ALA A 7 70.62 53.74 -1.58
N ALA A 8 70.44 52.79 -2.49
CA ALA A 8 69.40 51.77 -2.62
C ALA A 8 68.18 51.85 -1.67
N LYS A 9 67.00 52.08 -2.28
CA LYS A 9 65.72 51.64 -1.72
C LYS A 9 65.77 50.11 -1.48
N PRO A 10 65.23 49.59 -0.36
CA PRO A 10 65.37 48.18 -0.01
C PRO A 10 64.46 47.29 -0.86
N LEU A 11 64.96 46.83 -2.01
CA LEU A 11 64.35 45.79 -2.85
C LEU A 11 64.23 44.41 -2.16
N PHE A 12 64.80 44.27 -0.95
CA PHE A 12 64.77 43.03 -0.18
C PHE A 12 63.45 42.82 0.59
N PHE A 13 62.80 43.90 1.04
CA PHE A 13 61.55 43.81 1.80
C PHE A 13 60.34 43.48 0.91
N GLN A 14 60.31 43.91 -0.35
CA GLN A 14 59.20 43.59 -1.26
C GLN A 14 59.18 42.11 -1.71
N ARG A 15 60.33 41.42 -1.79
CA ARG A 15 60.38 40.00 -2.22
C ARG A 15 59.96 39.01 -1.14
N LEU A 16 60.23 39.30 0.14
CA LEU A 16 59.83 38.43 1.25
C LEU A 16 58.34 38.56 1.60
N PHE A 17 57.77 39.77 1.51
CA PHE A 17 56.33 39.99 1.70
C PHE A 17 55.50 39.42 0.55
N GLY A 18 55.96 39.52 -0.70
CA GLY A 18 55.28 38.92 -1.85
C GLY A 18 55.26 37.38 -1.85
N LYS A 19 56.29 36.71 -1.28
CA LYS A 19 56.30 35.25 -1.11
C LYS A 19 55.37 34.78 0.03
N ARG A 20 55.33 35.52 1.16
CA ARG A 20 54.42 35.23 2.28
C ARG A 20 52.95 35.45 1.91
N GLN A 21 52.64 36.50 1.15
CA GLN A 21 51.29 36.78 0.65
C GLN A 21 50.81 35.71 -0.35
N LYS A 22 51.70 35.19 -1.21
CA LYS A 22 51.39 34.07 -2.10
C LYS A 22 51.08 32.78 -1.33
N GLY A 23 51.85 32.47 -0.28
CA GLY A 23 51.59 31.31 0.59
C GLY A 23 50.25 31.42 1.34
N PHE A 24 49.95 32.60 1.88
CA PHE A 24 48.67 32.86 2.55
C PHE A 24 47.47 32.78 1.60
N PHE A 25 47.59 33.32 0.39
CA PHE A 25 46.53 33.25 -0.62
C PHE A 25 46.29 31.82 -1.13
N CYS A 26 47.35 31.05 -1.40
CA CYS A 26 47.23 29.62 -1.71
C CYS A 26 46.55 28.85 -0.58
N PHE A 27 46.89 29.15 0.69
CA PHE A 27 46.24 28.54 1.84
C PHE A 27 44.74 28.86 1.91
N LEU A 28 44.34 30.11 1.66
CA LEU A 28 42.92 30.50 1.60
C LEU A 28 42.17 29.80 0.47
N ILE A 29 42.79 29.65 -0.72
CA ILE A 29 42.17 28.90 -1.82
C ILE A 29 41.98 27.43 -1.45
N VAL A 30 42.98 26.81 -0.83
CA VAL A 30 42.87 25.41 -0.37
C VAL A 30 41.78 25.28 0.69
N LEU A 31 41.68 26.19 1.65
CA LEU A 31 40.60 26.21 2.63
C LEU A 31 39.22 26.39 1.97
N ALA A 32 39.09 27.29 0.99
CA ALA A 32 37.86 27.48 0.24
C ALA A 32 37.48 26.21 -0.55
N ALA A 33 38.46 25.54 -1.17
CA ALA A 33 38.24 24.29 -1.87
C ALA A 33 37.78 23.17 -0.92
N ILE A 34 38.40 23.04 0.25
CA ILE A 34 37.98 22.09 1.30
C ILE A 34 36.56 22.39 1.77
N ALA A 35 36.21 23.68 1.97
CA ALA A 35 34.87 24.07 2.39
C ALA A 35 33.81 23.73 1.31
N ILE A 36 34.14 23.96 0.04
CA ILE A 36 33.27 23.58 -1.09
C ILE A 36 33.12 22.05 -1.16
N GLU A 37 34.22 21.31 -1.06
CA GLU A 37 34.21 19.84 -1.08
C GLU A 37 33.39 19.25 0.06
N ALA A 38 33.56 19.78 1.29
CA ALA A 38 32.76 19.40 2.45
C ALA A 38 31.26 19.68 2.22
N GLY A 39 30.92 20.85 1.67
CA GLY A 39 29.54 21.18 1.33
C GLY A 39 28.94 20.28 0.24
N LEU A 40 29.74 19.87 -0.75
CA LEU A 40 29.30 18.91 -1.77
C LEU A 40 29.06 17.51 -1.18
N LEU A 41 29.92 17.05 -0.28
CA LEU A 41 29.76 15.77 0.41
C LEU A 41 28.51 15.76 1.30
N GLU A 42 28.24 16.85 2.01
CA GLU A 42 27.02 16.98 2.84
C GLU A 42 25.75 16.93 1.99
N ASN A 43 25.71 17.68 0.88
CA ASN A 43 24.58 17.65 -0.06
C ASN A 43 24.38 16.26 -0.70
N ALA A 44 25.48 15.57 -1.05
CA ALA A 44 25.42 14.22 -1.60
C ALA A 44 24.85 13.22 -0.57
N ALA A 45 25.30 13.30 0.68
CA ALA A 45 24.80 12.47 1.78
C ALA A 45 23.31 12.74 2.08
N GLU A 46 22.88 14.00 2.02
CA GLU A 46 21.46 14.35 2.18
C GLU A 46 20.61 13.83 1.01
N ALA A 47 21.06 14.00 -0.23
CA ALA A 47 20.38 13.48 -1.40
C ALA A 47 20.23 11.95 -1.34
N GLU A 48 21.29 11.23 -0.93
CA GLU A 48 21.24 9.77 -0.77
C GLU A 48 20.24 9.35 0.32
N ARG A 49 20.18 10.07 1.44
CA ARG A 49 19.17 9.83 2.50
C ARG A 49 17.75 10.07 2.00
N VAL A 50 17.52 11.14 1.24
CA VAL A 50 16.20 11.45 0.65
C VAL A 50 15.79 10.35 -0.32
N ILE A 51 16.70 9.92 -1.20
CA ILE A 51 16.46 8.82 -2.15
C ILE A 51 16.18 7.52 -1.40
N GLY A 52 16.97 7.20 -0.37
CA GLY A 52 16.78 6.00 0.45
C GLY A 52 15.42 5.97 1.15
N ARG A 53 15.00 7.10 1.73
CA ARG A 53 13.65 7.24 2.31
C ARG A 53 12.56 7.09 1.25
N GLY A 54 12.72 7.73 0.10
CA GLY A 54 11.78 7.63 -1.01
C GLY A 54 11.59 6.18 -1.49
N ARG A 55 12.68 5.42 -1.61
CA ARG A 55 12.65 3.99 -1.96
C ARG A 55 11.94 3.15 -0.91
N ALA A 56 12.20 3.39 0.38
CA ALA A 56 11.53 2.67 1.45
C ALA A 56 10.00 2.91 1.43
N ILE A 57 9.58 4.16 1.25
CA ILE A 57 8.15 4.51 1.13
C ILE A 57 7.53 3.83 -0.09
N ALA A 58 8.21 3.86 -1.24
CA ALA A 58 7.72 3.23 -2.47
C ALA A 58 7.55 1.71 -2.30
N PHE A 59 8.54 1.05 -1.69
CA PHE A 59 8.48 -0.39 -1.42
C PHE A 59 7.33 -0.76 -0.47
N GLU A 60 7.12 0.02 0.59
CA GLU A 60 6.00 -0.20 1.52
C GLU A 60 4.65 0.03 0.84
N ALA A 61 4.54 1.05 -0.02
CA ALA A 61 3.31 1.32 -0.78
C ALA A 61 3.00 0.19 -1.77
N GLU A 62 4.00 -0.34 -2.48
CA GLU A 62 3.85 -1.48 -3.38
C GLU A 62 3.43 -2.74 -2.62
N SER A 63 4.07 -3.01 -1.50
CA SER A 63 3.75 -4.17 -0.66
C SER A 63 2.33 -4.05 -0.06
N ALA A 64 1.88 -2.85 0.31
CA ALA A 64 0.51 -2.60 0.74
C ALA A 64 -0.50 -2.78 -0.42
N ALA A 65 -0.13 -2.40 -1.64
CA ALA A 65 -0.95 -2.64 -2.83
C ALA A 65 -1.08 -4.14 -3.14
N LEU A 66 0.00 -4.91 -3.04
CA LEU A 66 -0.05 -6.37 -3.19
C LEU A 66 -0.95 -7.02 -2.14
N ALA A 67 -0.83 -6.62 -0.87
CA ALA A 67 -1.72 -7.09 0.19
C ALA A 67 -3.19 -6.78 -0.12
N ARG A 68 -3.48 -5.57 -0.63
CA ARG A 68 -4.82 -5.19 -1.05
C ARG A 68 -5.36 -6.12 -2.15
N THR A 69 -4.58 -6.34 -3.21
CA THR A 69 -4.99 -7.23 -4.30
C THR A 69 -5.25 -8.66 -3.81
N LEU A 70 -4.39 -9.18 -2.93
CA LEU A 70 -4.59 -10.51 -2.33
C LEU A 70 -5.89 -10.60 -1.50
N ILE A 71 -6.20 -9.54 -0.73
CA ILE A 71 -7.45 -9.45 0.03
C ILE A 71 -8.64 -9.42 -0.92
N GLU A 72 -8.59 -8.58 -1.97
CA GLU A 72 -9.63 -8.46 -3.00
C GLU A 72 -9.91 -9.81 -3.66
N ASP A 73 -8.89 -10.46 -4.22
CA ASP A 73 -9.01 -11.74 -4.92
C ASP A 73 -9.52 -12.86 -4.02
N SER A 74 -9.02 -12.92 -2.79
CA SER A 74 -9.42 -13.95 -1.82
C SER A 74 -10.88 -13.79 -1.40
N LEU A 75 -11.32 -12.54 -1.19
CA LEU A 75 -12.70 -12.24 -0.81
C LEU A 75 -13.66 -12.56 -1.97
N ASP A 76 -13.30 -12.13 -3.17
CA ASP A 76 -14.03 -12.41 -4.39
C ASP A 76 -14.22 -13.90 -4.61
N SER A 77 -13.12 -14.66 -4.50
CA SER A 77 -13.13 -16.11 -4.63
C SER A 77 -13.99 -16.77 -3.55
N ALA A 78 -13.87 -16.35 -2.29
CA ALA A 78 -14.64 -16.90 -1.18
C ALA A 78 -16.15 -16.71 -1.38
N ILE A 79 -16.60 -15.50 -1.73
CA ILE A 79 -18.02 -15.19 -1.94
C ILE A 79 -18.55 -15.91 -3.18
N LYS A 80 -17.85 -15.80 -4.32
CA LYS A 80 -18.29 -16.42 -5.58
C LYS A 80 -18.35 -17.95 -5.46
N SER A 81 -17.42 -18.57 -4.73
CA SER A 81 -17.43 -20.01 -4.44
C SER A 81 -18.69 -20.43 -3.68
N GLU A 82 -19.05 -19.74 -2.59
CA GLU A 82 -20.25 -20.10 -1.82
C GLU A 82 -21.55 -19.81 -2.59
N LEU A 83 -21.58 -18.75 -3.40
CA LEU A 83 -22.71 -18.48 -4.29
C LEU A 83 -22.89 -19.59 -5.33
N LYS A 84 -21.81 -20.02 -5.99
CA LYS A 84 -21.85 -21.13 -6.96
C LYS A 84 -22.33 -22.43 -6.32
N GLU A 85 -21.75 -22.79 -5.17
CA GLU A 85 -22.15 -24.01 -4.47
C GLU A 85 -23.60 -23.93 -3.99
N GLY A 86 -24.04 -22.76 -3.52
CA GLY A 86 -25.43 -22.53 -3.14
C GLY A 86 -26.42 -22.67 -4.30
N ILE A 87 -26.05 -22.25 -5.51
CA ILE A 87 -26.82 -22.46 -6.73
C ILE A 87 -26.88 -23.97 -7.05
N ALA A 88 -25.73 -24.63 -7.11
CA ALA A 88 -25.63 -26.05 -7.47
C ALA A 88 -26.39 -26.97 -6.51
N LEU A 89 -26.38 -26.66 -5.21
CA LEU A 89 -27.10 -27.38 -4.17
C LEU A 89 -28.54 -26.89 -3.96
N ASN A 90 -28.97 -25.86 -4.72
CA ASN A 90 -30.30 -25.25 -4.62
C ASN A 90 -30.69 -24.79 -3.21
N LEU A 91 -29.72 -24.25 -2.46
CA LEU A 91 -29.89 -23.84 -1.06
C LEU A 91 -30.83 -22.63 -0.93
N GLU A 92 -31.35 -22.43 0.28
CA GLU A 92 -32.12 -21.23 0.59
C GLU A 92 -31.18 -20.00 0.71
N PRO A 93 -31.63 -18.79 0.30
CA PRO A 93 -30.79 -17.59 0.32
C PRO A 93 -30.16 -17.28 1.69
N GLY A 94 -30.88 -17.60 2.77
CA GLY A 94 -30.40 -17.44 4.14
C GLY A 94 -29.19 -18.31 4.45
N GLU A 95 -29.18 -19.55 3.98
CA GLU A 95 -28.10 -20.51 4.19
C GLU A 95 -26.85 -20.11 3.38
N ILE A 96 -27.04 -19.72 2.12
CA ILE A 96 -25.94 -19.23 1.26
C ILE A 96 -25.28 -18.01 1.90
N ARG A 97 -26.08 -17.07 2.43
CA ARG A 97 -25.60 -15.88 3.13
C ARG A 97 -24.76 -16.25 4.37
N GLU A 98 -25.25 -17.16 5.21
CA GLU A 98 -24.56 -17.57 6.42
C GLU A 98 -23.23 -18.26 6.13
N ARG A 99 -23.21 -19.16 5.14
CA ARG A 99 -21.98 -19.81 4.67
C ARG A 99 -20.96 -18.80 4.12
N ALA A 100 -21.40 -17.89 3.26
CA ALA A 100 -20.55 -16.83 2.72
C ALA A 100 -19.97 -15.96 3.85
N ASN A 101 -20.80 -15.49 4.78
CA ASN A 101 -20.36 -14.64 5.89
C ASN A 101 -19.37 -15.33 6.82
N ARG A 102 -19.58 -16.61 7.14
CA ARG A 102 -18.61 -17.39 7.92
C ARG A 102 -17.27 -17.48 7.21
N LYS A 103 -17.27 -17.76 5.90
CA LYS A 103 -16.05 -17.85 5.09
C LYS A 103 -15.31 -16.51 5.03
N ILE A 104 -16.04 -15.40 4.93
CA ILE A 104 -15.50 -14.04 4.98
C ILE A 104 -14.81 -13.79 6.33
N VAL A 105 -15.46 -14.09 7.47
CA VAL A 105 -14.87 -13.88 8.80
C VAL A 105 -13.60 -14.71 9.01
N LEU A 106 -13.63 -15.99 8.61
CA LEU A 106 -12.45 -16.86 8.67
C LEU A 106 -11.31 -16.35 7.79
N LEU A 107 -11.65 -15.81 6.61
CA LEU A 107 -10.67 -15.22 5.72
C LEU A 107 -10.03 -13.98 6.35
N PHE A 108 -10.82 -13.10 6.98
CA PHE A 108 -10.30 -11.93 7.68
C PHE A 108 -9.31 -12.31 8.78
N GLN A 109 -9.67 -13.27 9.63
CA GLN A 109 -8.79 -13.76 10.70
C GLN A 109 -7.46 -14.29 10.13
N ARG A 110 -7.51 -15.11 9.07
CA ARG A 110 -6.30 -15.65 8.43
C ARG A 110 -5.40 -14.56 7.84
N ILE A 111 -6.00 -13.52 7.25
CA ILE A 111 -5.26 -12.40 6.68
C ILE A 111 -4.60 -11.57 7.79
N GLU A 112 -5.33 -11.27 8.86
CA GLU A 112 -4.78 -10.53 10.01
C GLU A 112 -3.62 -11.30 10.67
N GLU A 113 -3.70 -12.62 10.73
CA GLU A 113 -2.63 -13.49 11.23
C GLU A 113 -1.42 -13.54 10.30
N ALA A 114 -1.64 -13.56 8.98
CA ALA A 114 -0.58 -13.66 7.98
C ALA A 114 0.20 -12.34 7.80
N PHE A 115 -0.43 -11.19 8.03
CA PHE A 115 0.18 -9.86 7.90
C PHE A 115 0.58 -9.30 9.27
N ASN A 116 1.58 -9.92 9.89
CA ASN A 116 2.08 -9.59 11.23
C ASN A 116 3.47 -8.93 11.22
N GLU A 117 4.27 -9.10 10.16
CA GLU A 117 5.61 -8.52 10.04
C GLU A 117 5.72 -7.53 8.87
N GLY A 118 6.16 -6.31 9.15
CA GLY A 118 6.40 -5.24 8.16
C GLY A 118 5.13 -4.52 7.67
N ILE A 119 4.09 -5.27 7.29
CA ILE A 119 2.77 -4.75 6.91
C ILE A 119 1.71 -5.42 7.75
N SER A 120 0.81 -4.60 8.28
CA SER A 120 -0.38 -5.04 9.01
C SER A 120 -1.62 -4.86 8.15
N ALA A 121 -2.50 -5.85 8.14
CA ALA A 121 -3.85 -5.73 7.59
C ALA A 121 -4.84 -5.96 8.73
N ARG A 122 -5.81 -5.06 8.91
CA ARG A 122 -6.84 -5.18 9.95
C ARG A 122 -8.19 -4.79 9.41
N PHE A 123 -9.21 -5.57 9.73
CA PHE A 123 -10.58 -5.36 9.26
C PHE A 123 -11.39 -4.63 10.32
N TYR A 124 -12.07 -3.56 9.89
CA TYR A 124 -12.86 -2.70 10.75
C TYR A 124 -14.24 -2.44 10.16
N SER A 125 -15.20 -2.24 11.07
CA SER A 125 -16.46 -1.58 10.75
C SER A 125 -16.60 -0.30 11.55
N GLU A 126 -17.44 0.61 11.09
CA GLU A 126 -17.81 1.81 11.86
C GLU A 126 -18.42 1.49 13.24
N GLN A 127 -18.91 0.26 13.44
CA GLN A 127 -19.55 -0.22 14.67
C GLN A 127 -18.62 -1.13 15.51
N GLY A 128 -17.35 -1.28 15.14
CA GLY A 128 -16.36 -2.09 15.85
C GLY A 128 -16.02 -3.41 15.13
N LYS A 129 -15.81 -4.48 15.91
CA LYS A 129 -15.33 -5.79 15.42
C LYS A 129 -16.30 -6.41 14.43
N ILE A 130 -15.77 -6.95 13.33
CA ILE A 130 -16.54 -7.68 12.34
C ILE A 130 -16.64 -9.14 12.78
N ASP A 131 -17.86 -9.63 12.97
CA ASP A 131 -18.16 -11.02 13.25
C ASP A 131 -19.31 -11.54 12.36
N GLU A 132 -19.63 -12.83 12.48
CA GLU A 132 -20.70 -13.47 11.70
C GLU A 132 -22.05 -12.77 11.94
N THR A 133 -22.34 -12.39 13.19
CA THR A 133 -23.59 -11.70 13.57
C THR A 133 -23.73 -10.37 12.84
N PHE A 134 -22.66 -9.57 12.83
CA PHE A 134 -22.59 -8.29 12.16
C PHE A 134 -22.75 -8.44 10.65
N LEU A 135 -22.02 -9.36 10.01
CA LEU A 135 -22.16 -9.58 8.57
C LEU A 135 -23.55 -10.08 8.21
N ASN A 136 -24.12 -11.02 8.98
CA ASN A 136 -25.48 -11.52 8.76
C ASN A 136 -26.53 -10.40 8.86
N LYS A 137 -26.39 -9.45 9.80
CA LYS A 137 -27.32 -8.32 9.95
C LYS A 137 -27.23 -7.27 8.84
N ASN A 138 -26.11 -7.22 8.11
CA ASN A 138 -25.77 -6.18 7.14
C ASN A 138 -25.53 -6.72 5.71
N SER A 139 -25.84 -7.98 5.45
CA SER A 139 -25.73 -8.59 4.12
C SER A 139 -27.04 -9.25 3.72
N LYS A 140 -27.22 -9.40 2.41
CA LYS A 140 -28.37 -10.07 1.81
C LYS A 140 -27.89 -10.93 0.65
N VAL A 141 -28.51 -12.09 0.48
CA VAL A 141 -28.40 -12.88 -0.75
C VAL A 141 -29.77 -12.91 -1.42
N ASN A 142 -29.82 -12.62 -2.72
CA ASN A 142 -31.00 -12.82 -3.55
C ASN A 142 -30.71 -13.99 -4.49
N VAL A 143 -31.62 -14.95 -4.57
CA VAL A 143 -31.52 -16.08 -5.50
C VAL A 143 -32.67 -15.99 -6.49
N ILE A 144 -32.36 -16.07 -7.78
CA ILE A 144 -33.36 -16.19 -8.84
C ILE A 144 -33.51 -17.66 -9.18
N ARG A 145 -34.76 -18.13 -9.18
CA ARG A 145 -35.12 -19.51 -9.48
C ARG A 145 -35.95 -19.59 -10.75
N VAL A 146 -35.64 -20.55 -11.61
CA VAL A 146 -36.39 -20.87 -12.83
C VAL A 146 -36.79 -22.33 -12.74
N ARG A 147 -38.10 -22.62 -12.85
CA ARG A 147 -38.65 -23.98 -12.75
C ARG A 147 -38.19 -24.74 -11.49
N GLY A 148 -38.07 -24.04 -10.36
CA GLY A 148 -37.65 -24.62 -9.08
C GLY A 148 -36.13 -24.81 -8.90
N LYS A 149 -35.31 -24.53 -9.94
CA LYS A 149 -33.85 -24.56 -9.85
C LYS A 149 -33.30 -23.14 -9.68
N SER A 150 -32.35 -22.97 -8.76
CA SER A 150 -31.60 -21.72 -8.61
C SER A 150 -30.69 -21.54 -9.83
N VAL A 151 -30.75 -20.37 -10.48
CA VAL A 151 -29.97 -20.07 -11.71
C VAL A 151 -28.99 -18.92 -11.52
N LYS A 152 -29.29 -18.03 -10.57
CA LYS A 152 -28.49 -16.84 -10.29
C LYS A 152 -28.56 -16.55 -8.80
N ALA A 153 -27.43 -16.16 -8.23
CA ALA A 153 -27.36 -15.67 -6.86
C ALA A 153 -26.56 -14.38 -6.83
N GLU A 154 -27.06 -13.43 -6.05
CA GLU A 154 -26.44 -12.14 -5.83
C GLU A 154 -26.23 -11.93 -4.33
N TYR A 155 -24.98 -11.83 -3.90
CA TYR A 155 -24.62 -11.41 -2.56
C TYR A 155 -24.38 -9.90 -2.57
N SER A 156 -25.11 -9.20 -1.72
CA SER A 156 -24.95 -7.76 -1.54
C SER A 156 -24.64 -7.48 -0.07
N TYR A 157 -23.47 -6.90 0.18
CA TYR A 157 -23.18 -6.27 1.45
C TYR A 157 -23.84 -4.90 1.46
N THR A 158 -25.16 -4.90 1.66
CA THR A 158 -25.92 -3.67 1.81
C THR A 158 -25.84 -3.24 3.26
N GLY A 159 -24.98 -2.27 3.50
CA GLY A 159 -25.48 -1.15 4.26
C GLY A 159 -26.75 -0.64 3.57
N GLY A 160 -27.95 -1.09 3.99
CA GLY A 160 -29.20 -0.74 3.33
C GLY A 160 -29.40 0.78 3.23
N LEU A 161 -30.49 1.24 2.59
CA LEU A 161 -30.83 2.68 2.46
C LEU A 161 -30.77 3.50 3.78
N LEU A 162 -30.78 2.83 4.95
CA LEU A 162 -30.67 3.41 6.29
C LEU A 162 -29.46 2.93 7.12
N LYS A 163 -28.57 2.08 6.58
CA LYS A 163 -27.45 1.49 7.34
C LYS A 163 -26.14 1.82 6.63
N ASN A 164 -25.45 2.89 7.02
CA ASN A 164 -24.14 3.24 6.43
C ASN A 164 -22.96 2.40 6.98
N ASN A 165 -23.19 1.12 7.26
CA ASN A 165 -22.13 0.28 7.83
C ASN A 165 -21.15 -0.12 6.73
N ARG A 166 -20.01 0.56 6.66
CA ARG A 166 -18.90 0.18 5.77
C ARG A 166 -18.01 -0.84 6.47
N VAL A 167 -17.66 -1.89 5.74
CA VAL A 167 -16.57 -2.79 6.12
C VAL A 167 -15.37 -2.44 5.27
N PHE A 168 -14.26 -2.15 5.94
CA PHE A 168 -13.02 -1.80 5.30
C PHE A 168 -11.85 -2.52 5.96
N ALA A 169 -10.82 -2.82 5.17
CA ALA A 169 -9.54 -3.24 5.67
C ALA A 169 -8.59 -2.04 5.65
N GLU A 170 -7.91 -1.82 6.76
CA GLU A 170 -6.78 -0.91 6.84
C GLU A 170 -5.50 -1.72 6.69
N ILE A 171 -4.71 -1.37 5.67
CA ILE A 171 -3.43 -1.98 5.37
C ILE A 171 -2.36 -0.93 5.65
N SER A 172 -1.57 -1.15 6.70
CA SER A 172 -0.64 -0.17 7.25
C SER A 172 0.76 -0.75 7.35
N GLY A 173 1.71 -0.10 6.67
CA GLY A 173 3.15 -0.20 6.90
C GLY A 173 3.64 0.92 7.82
N LYS A 174 4.96 1.11 7.91
CA LYS A 174 5.57 2.13 8.78
C LYS A 174 5.33 3.56 8.26
N ASN A 175 5.30 3.72 6.94
CA ASN A 175 5.23 5.00 6.22
C ASN A 175 4.12 5.03 5.16
N ALA A 176 3.44 3.90 4.90
CA ALA A 176 2.36 3.79 3.93
C ALA A 176 1.08 3.26 4.59
N ARG A 177 -0.07 3.80 4.17
CA ARG A 177 -1.39 3.35 4.60
C ARG A 177 -2.31 3.27 3.39
N MET A 178 -3.04 2.18 3.27
CA MET A 178 -4.01 1.94 2.22
C MET A 178 -5.32 1.44 2.82
N LEU A 179 -6.43 1.85 2.23
CA LEU A 179 -7.76 1.37 2.61
C LEU A 179 -8.31 0.50 1.49
N PHE A 180 -8.87 -0.63 1.88
CA PHE A 180 -9.67 -1.50 1.04
C PHE A 180 -11.11 -1.46 1.55
N THR A 181 -12.09 -1.36 0.66
CA THR A 181 -13.51 -1.42 1.00
C THR A 181 -14.14 -2.58 0.24
N ILE A 182 -14.96 -3.39 0.93
CA ILE A 182 -15.63 -4.51 0.29
C ILE A 182 -16.53 -3.99 -0.85
N PRO A 183 -16.33 -4.46 -2.10
CA PRO A 183 -17.20 -4.14 -3.21
C PRO A 183 -18.66 -4.48 -2.95
N ILE A 184 -19.56 -3.70 -3.55
CA ILE A 184 -21.00 -3.93 -3.48
C ILE A 184 -21.40 -4.82 -4.66
N GLY A 185 -22.20 -5.86 -4.39
CA GLY A 185 -22.89 -6.63 -5.43
C GLY A 185 -22.01 -7.69 -6.10
N TYR A 186 -21.93 -8.86 -5.47
CA TYR A 186 -21.34 -10.07 -6.02
C TYR A 186 -22.39 -10.90 -6.72
N THR A 187 -22.19 -11.19 -8.01
CA THR A 187 -23.16 -11.97 -8.79
C THR A 187 -22.53 -13.21 -9.39
N VAL A 188 -23.24 -14.33 -9.32
CA VAL A 188 -22.96 -15.57 -10.04
C VAL A 188 -24.21 -15.99 -10.79
N SER A 189 -24.04 -16.42 -12.05
CA SER A 189 -25.10 -17.02 -12.85
C SER A 189 -24.57 -18.30 -13.46
N GLU A 190 -25.35 -19.37 -13.40
CA GLU A 190 -25.16 -20.52 -14.29
C GLU A 190 -25.94 -20.23 -15.59
N THR A 191 -25.26 -20.29 -16.72
CA THR A 191 -25.91 -20.15 -18.03
C THR A 191 -26.68 -21.42 -18.36
N ALA A 192 -27.85 -21.25 -19.01
CA ALA A 192 -28.78 -22.33 -19.34
C ALA A 192 -28.16 -23.55 -20.08
N LEU A 193 -27.03 -23.38 -20.77
CA LEU A 193 -26.29 -24.47 -21.43
C LEU A 193 -25.76 -25.54 -20.46
N GLU A 194 -25.34 -25.16 -19.24
CA GLU A 194 -24.83 -26.11 -18.25
C GLU A 194 -25.96 -26.91 -17.59
N MET A 195 -27.16 -26.33 -17.53
CA MET A 195 -28.34 -26.98 -16.94
C MET A 195 -28.95 -28.08 -17.80
N GLU A 196 -28.83 -28.01 -19.13
CA GLU A 196 -29.25 -29.10 -20.03
C GLU A 196 -28.32 -30.31 -19.92
N THR A 197 -27.02 -30.07 -19.70
CA THR A 197 -26.03 -31.15 -19.57
C THR A 197 -26.24 -31.96 -18.28
N ILE A 198 -26.66 -31.31 -17.19
CA ILE A 198 -26.97 -31.98 -15.91
C ILE A 198 -28.36 -32.65 -15.94
N ALA A 199 -29.31 -32.14 -16.74
CA ALA A 199 -30.65 -32.71 -16.86
C ALA A 199 -30.78 -33.83 -17.91
N GLY A 200 -29.87 -33.89 -18.89
CA GLY A 200 -29.87 -34.88 -19.98
C GLY A 200 -29.02 -36.12 -19.72
N GLY A 201 -28.33 -36.22 -18.58
CA GLY A 201 -27.55 -37.38 -18.17
C GLY A 201 -28.36 -38.37 -17.34
N ASN A 202 -29.31 -39.06 -17.96
CA ASN A 202 -29.93 -40.30 -17.45
C ASN A 202 -29.96 -41.32 -18.59
#